data_AF-A0A7V1E5U8-F1
#
_entry.id   AF-A0A7V1E5U8-F1
#
_cell.length_a   1.000
_cell.length_b   1.000
_cell.length_c   1.000
_cell.angle_alpha   90.00
_cell.angle_beta   90.00
_cell.angle_gamma   90.00
#
_symmetry.space_group_name_H-M   'P 1'
#
loop_
_entity.id
_entity.type
_entity.pdbx_description
1 polymer ?
#
loop_
_entity_poly.entity_id
_entity_poly.type
_entity_poly.pdbx_seq_one_letter_code
_entity_poly.pdbx_strand_id
1 'polypeptide(L)'
;RIYTAVAVPTVPSPPPPPPPPPLPPANLDTKAPVATIRAPRLSTDVSKTTRFKVSWSAFDPLPSSGIVSYDVQYKVSGGGWRNWRANVTKRASNFKGRAGKTYYFRVRARDNAGNVGRYSKAKRTIVPYDNGQLIRARAGFKRTSKNRRSRAYRSTIRYSTAAGDMIAYRFSGRAVQLISTKARTRSKARIYINGKYVKTINTYSKRTRFRKVVFSKSWRKKKTRTIKIVNVGNRRRLDIDGLGVRR
;
A
#
# COMPACT_ATOMS: atom_id res chain seq x y z
N ARG A 1 49.65 68.35 1.44
CA ARG A 1 48.51 67.76 0.67
C ARG A 1 47.58 67.09 1.68
N ILE A 2 46.45 67.71 1.97
CA ILE A 2 45.45 67.22 2.93
C ILE A 2 44.39 66.48 2.12
N TYR A 3 44.14 65.21 2.44
CA TYR A 3 43.08 64.42 1.83
C TYR A 3 41.79 64.62 2.64
N THR A 4 40.77 65.19 2.00
CA THR A 4 39.43 65.32 2.57
C THR A 4 38.65 64.03 2.30
N ALA A 5 38.21 63.35 3.35
CA ALA A 5 37.33 62.19 3.26
C ALA A 5 35.92 62.64 2.86
N VAL A 6 35.37 62.05 1.80
CA VAL A 6 33.98 62.27 1.35
C VAL A 6 33.09 61.25 2.05
N ALA A 7 32.09 61.73 2.79
CA ALA A 7 31.10 60.88 3.45
C ALA A 7 30.20 60.16 2.42
N VAL A 8 29.99 58.87 2.60
CA VAL A 8 29.06 58.07 1.80
C VAL A 8 27.65 58.24 2.39
N PRO A 9 26.64 58.65 1.59
CA PRO A 9 25.28 58.81 2.11
C PRO A 9 24.65 57.44 2.43
N THR A 10 24.04 57.32 3.61
CA THR A 10 23.27 56.15 4.02
C THR A 10 21.91 56.15 3.34
N VAL A 11 21.58 55.07 2.63
CA VAL A 11 20.26 54.88 2.03
C VAL A 11 19.28 54.45 3.13
N PRO A 12 18.12 55.11 3.29
CA PRO A 12 17.12 54.71 4.28
C PRO A 12 16.52 53.34 3.95
N SER A 13 16.32 52.52 4.97
CA SER A 13 15.69 51.20 4.85
C SER A 13 14.27 51.30 4.28
N PRO A 14 13.83 50.34 3.43
CA PRO A 14 12.47 50.35 2.90
C PRO A 14 11.43 50.17 4.03
N PRO A 15 10.22 50.75 3.87
CA PRO A 15 9.16 50.60 4.85
C PRO A 15 8.74 49.12 4.98
N PRO A 16 8.26 48.70 6.17
CA PRO A 16 7.77 47.34 6.36
C PRO A 16 6.60 47.06 5.41
N PRO A 17 6.44 45.81 4.93
CA PRO A 17 5.31 45.44 4.09
C PRO A 17 3.99 45.68 4.86
N PRO A 18 2.90 46.03 4.15
CA PRO A 18 1.61 46.19 4.78
C PRO A 18 1.18 44.90 5.49
N PRO A 19 0.43 45.01 6.60
CA PRO A 19 -0.12 43.83 7.26
C PRO A 19 -0.95 43.01 6.26
N PRO A 20 -0.94 41.67 6.36
CA PRO A 20 -1.79 40.85 5.51
C PRO A 20 -3.26 41.24 5.73
N PRO A 21 -4.10 41.16 4.68
CA PRO A 21 -5.51 41.47 4.81
C PRO A 21 -6.16 40.62 5.91
N PRO A 22 -7.15 41.15 6.65
CA PRO A 22 -7.86 40.39 7.66
C PRO A 22 -8.49 39.15 7.00
N LEU A 23 -8.36 38.00 7.66
CA LEU A 23 -9.02 36.78 7.21
C LEU A 23 -10.55 37.04 7.18
N PRO A 24 -11.27 36.56 6.14
CA PRO A 24 -12.72 36.67 6.11
C PRO A 24 -13.31 36.00 7.36
N PRO A 25 -14.37 36.56 7.97
CA PRO A 25 -14.99 35.95 9.14
C PRO A 25 -15.44 34.53 8.82
N ALA A 26 -15.24 33.61 9.77
CA ALA A 26 -15.50 32.17 9.62
C ALA A 26 -16.95 31.80 9.19
N ASN A 27 -17.88 32.76 9.20
CA ASN A 27 -19.28 32.61 8.81
C ASN A 27 -19.58 32.90 7.32
N LEU A 28 -18.58 33.10 6.46
CA LEU A 28 -18.76 33.29 5.00
C LEU A 28 -18.32 32.10 4.14
N ASP A 29 -17.63 31.12 4.71
CA ASP A 29 -17.19 29.95 3.97
C ASP A 29 -18.35 28.97 3.76
N THR A 30 -18.70 28.79 2.48
CA THR A 30 -19.74 27.85 2.02
C THR A 30 -19.16 26.69 1.19
N LYS A 31 -17.83 26.60 1.08
CA LYS A 31 -17.15 25.65 0.17
C LYS A 31 -16.71 24.42 0.92
N ALA A 32 -17.39 23.32 0.66
CA ALA A 32 -17.03 22.03 1.25
C ALA A 32 -15.62 21.54 0.87
N PRO A 33 -14.84 21.01 1.83
CA PRO A 33 -13.52 20.45 1.59
C PRO A 33 -13.46 19.28 0.59
N VAL A 34 -12.34 19.19 -0.14
CA VAL A 34 -12.04 18.06 -1.03
C VAL A 34 -10.96 17.16 -0.44
N ALA A 35 -11.35 15.97 -0.01
CA ALA A 35 -10.45 15.03 0.66
C ALA A 35 -9.85 13.98 -0.29
N THR A 36 -8.62 13.56 -0.02
CA THR A 36 -7.88 12.51 -0.74
C THR A 36 -7.34 11.47 0.22
N ILE A 37 -7.50 10.18 -0.14
CA ILE A 37 -6.94 9.06 0.64
C ILE A 37 -5.83 8.33 -0.11
N ARG A 38 -4.84 7.85 0.65
CA ARG A 38 -3.72 7.04 0.18
C ARG A 38 -3.62 5.76 1.03
N ALA A 39 -3.59 4.63 0.33
CA ALA A 39 -3.43 3.31 0.93
C ALA A 39 -2.56 2.42 0.02
N PRO A 40 -1.76 1.50 0.57
CA PRO A 40 -0.93 0.61 -0.24
C PRO A 40 -1.79 -0.37 -1.04
N ARG A 41 -1.34 -0.82 -2.21
CA ARG A 41 -2.09 -1.80 -3.02
C ARG A 41 -2.10 -3.17 -2.34
N LEU A 42 -0.96 -3.60 -1.80
CA LEU A 42 -0.85 -4.73 -0.89
C LEU A 42 -0.29 -4.25 0.45
N SER A 43 -0.74 -4.82 1.57
CA SER A 43 -0.15 -4.50 2.88
C SER A 43 1.37 -4.75 2.91
N THR A 44 1.84 -5.73 2.13
CA THR A 44 3.25 -6.12 2.04
C THR A 44 4.16 -5.09 1.35
N ASP A 45 3.58 -4.13 0.62
CA ASP A 45 4.34 -3.06 -0.04
C ASP A 45 5.04 -2.17 0.99
N VAL A 46 4.41 -2.00 2.16
CA VAL A 46 4.88 -1.07 3.22
C VAL A 46 5.12 -1.76 4.56
N SER A 47 4.66 -3.00 4.74
CA SER A 47 4.73 -3.70 6.03
C SER A 47 5.10 -5.17 5.89
N LYS A 48 5.66 -5.75 6.94
CA LYS A 48 5.89 -7.21 7.06
C LYS A 48 4.71 -7.93 7.73
N THR A 49 3.66 -7.21 8.12
CA THR A 49 2.53 -7.73 8.89
C THR A 49 1.20 -7.39 8.22
N THR A 50 0.10 -7.76 8.87
CA THR A 50 -1.25 -7.35 8.42
C THR A 50 -1.61 -5.93 8.86
N ARG A 51 -0.73 -5.22 9.59
CA ARG A 51 -0.88 -3.81 9.94
C ARG A 51 -0.17 -2.93 8.92
N PHE A 52 -0.84 -1.92 8.39
CA PHE A 52 -0.29 -0.98 7.41
C PHE A 52 -0.85 0.43 7.60
N LYS A 53 -0.06 1.43 7.22
CA LYS A 53 -0.45 2.85 7.30
C LYS A 53 -1.41 3.20 6.16
N VAL A 54 -2.50 3.90 6.50
CA VAL A 54 -3.40 4.60 5.58
C VAL A 54 -3.30 6.07 5.94
N SER A 55 -3.16 6.94 4.96
CA SER A 55 -3.05 8.39 5.15
C SER A 55 -4.07 9.14 4.31
N TRP A 56 -4.37 10.35 4.72
CA TRP A 56 -5.33 11.22 4.07
C TRP A 56 -4.93 12.68 4.24
N SER A 57 -5.46 13.51 3.36
CA SER A 57 -5.33 14.96 3.36
C SER A 57 -6.60 15.56 2.77
N ALA A 58 -6.81 16.86 2.95
CA ALA A 58 -7.83 17.61 2.25
C ALA A 58 -7.28 18.97 1.84
N PHE A 59 -7.94 19.56 0.86
CA PHE A 59 -7.80 20.94 0.45
C PHE A 59 -9.16 21.62 0.67
N ASP A 60 -9.11 22.86 1.13
CA ASP A 60 -10.28 23.69 1.37
C ASP A 60 -10.30 24.83 0.34
N PRO A 61 -11.25 24.84 -0.61
CA PRO A 61 -11.31 25.89 -1.63
C PRO A 61 -11.63 27.27 -1.03
N LEU A 62 -11.26 28.36 -1.73
CA LEU A 62 -11.66 29.71 -1.30
C LEU A 62 -13.15 29.99 -1.59
N PRO A 63 -13.85 30.79 -0.76
CA PRO A 63 -13.43 31.24 0.58
C PRO A 63 -13.22 30.04 1.51
N SER A 64 -12.19 30.08 2.37
CA SER A 64 -11.73 28.92 3.14
C SER A 64 -11.65 29.26 4.63
N SER A 65 -12.26 28.42 5.45
CA SER A 65 -12.18 28.45 6.92
C SER A 65 -11.15 27.44 7.46
N GLY A 66 -10.59 26.60 6.57
CA GLY A 66 -9.55 25.63 6.89
C GLY A 66 -10.12 24.32 7.44
N ILE A 67 -9.37 23.23 7.28
CA ILE A 67 -9.82 21.89 7.63
C ILE A 67 -9.81 21.65 9.15
N VAL A 68 -10.97 21.36 9.74
CA VAL A 68 -11.10 21.03 11.17
C VAL A 68 -10.93 19.54 11.45
N SER A 69 -11.52 18.66 10.64
CA SER A 69 -11.54 17.22 10.96
C SER A 69 -11.72 16.31 9.76
N TYR A 70 -11.44 15.03 9.96
CA TYR A 70 -11.60 13.97 8.97
C TYR A 70 -12.47 12.82 9.49
N ASP A 71 -13.28 12.25 8.58
CA ASP A 71 -13.88 10.92 8.77
C ASP A 71 -13.31 9.94 7.75
N VAL A 72 -12.75 8.85 8.24
CA VAL A 72 -12.21 7.75 7.43
C VAL A 72 -13.10 6.54 7.59
N GLN A 73 -13.58 6.04 6.45
CA GLN A 73 -14.34 4.81 6.38
C GLN A 73 -13.56 3.70 5.69
N TYR A 74 -13.92 2.47 6.03
CA TYR A 74 -13.46 1.29 5.32
C TYR A 74 -14.61 0.35 5.01
N LYS A 75 -14.43 -0.49 4.00
CA LYS A 75 -15.27 -1.68 3.79
C LYS A 75 -14.43 -2.87 3.39
N VAL A 76 -14.95 -4.06 3.67
CA VAL A 76 -14.46 -5.32 3.11
C VAL A 76 -15.20 -5.57 1.79
N SER A 77 -14.52 -6.13 0.79
CA SER A 77 -15.14 -6.47 -0.49
C SER A 77 -16.44 -7.27 -0.31
N GLY A 78 -17.53 -6.77 -0.88
CA GLY A 78 -18.88 -7.35 -0.76
C GLY A 78 -19.68 -6.89 0.45
N GLY A 79 -19.11 -6.06 1.33
CA GLY A 79 -19.82 -5.48 2.49
C GLY A 79 -20.06 -3.97 2.38
N GLY A 80 -20.78 -3.43 3.36
CA GLY A 80 -21.04 -2.00 3.53
C GLY A 80 -19.86 -1.21 4.11
N TRP A 81 -19.93 0.11 3.97
CA TRP A 81 -18.98 1.05 4.57
C TRP A 81 -19.18 1.16 6.08
N ARG A 82 -18.08 1.27 6.82
CA ARG A 82 -18.05 1.42 8.28
C ARG A 82 -17.09 2.54 8.66
N ASN A 83 -17.44 3.30 9.70
CA ASN A 83 -16.55 4.29 10.29
C ASN A 83 -15.33 3.58 10.92
N TRP A 84 -14.13 4.04 10.54
CA TRP A 84 -12.88 3.59 11.14
C TRP A 84 -12.29 4.66 12.06
N ARG A 85 -12.29 5.90 11.58
CA ARG A 85 -11.90 7.10 12.33
C ARG A 85 -12.98 8.13 12.06
N ALA A 86 -13.46 8.78 13.10
CA ALA A 86 -14.43 9.85 13.00
C ALA A 86 -13.90 11.05 13.78
N ASN A 87 -14.15 12.24 13.25
CA ASN A 87 -13.74 13.50 13.88
C ASN A 87 -12.27 13.54 14.33
N VAL A 88 -11.34 13.14 13.45
CA VAL A 88 -9.90 13.15 13.77
C VAL A 88 -9.16 14.28 13.05
N THR A 89 -8.19 14.89 13.72
CA THR A 89 -7.24 15.86 13.11
C THR A 89 -6.01 15.18 12.52
N LYS A 90 -5.67 13.98 13.03
CA LYS A 90 -4.58 13.15 12.51
C LYS A 90 -4.78 12.86 11.03
N ARG A 91 -3.68 12.87 10.27
CA ARG A 91 -3.67 12.64 8.81
C ARG A 91 -3.28 11.22 8.40
N ALA A 92 -3.11 10.32 9.37
CA ALA A 92 -2.84 8.91 9.12
C ALA A 92 -3.18 8.02 10.33
N SER A 93 -3.43 6.74 10.07
CA SER A 93 -3.55 5.72 11.10
C SER A 93 -3.10 4.34 10.58
N ASN A 94 -2.75 3.44 11.50
CA ASN A 94 -2.40 2.06 11.17
C ASN A 94 -3.65 1.17 11.17
N PHE A 95 -3.99 0.61 10.01
CA PHE A 95 -5.09 -0.32 9.86
C PHE A 95 -4.61 -1.76 10.08
N LYS A 96 -5.28 -2.52 10.95
CA LYS A 96 -5.04 -3.97 11.15
C LYS A 96 -6.02 -4.77 10.31
N GLY A 97 -5.55 -5.29 9.17
CA GLY A 97 -6.36 -6.16 8.33
C GLY A 97 -6.28 -7.64 8.72
N ARG A 98 -7.17 -8.44 8.12
CA ARG A 98 -7.17 -9.91 8.19
C ARG A 98 -6.64 -10.49 6.87
N ALA A 99 -5.86 -11.57 6.96
CA ALA A 99 -5.30 -12.26 5.79
C ALA A 99 -6.39 -12.68 4.80
N GLY A 100 -6.12 -12.53 3.51
CA GLY A 100 -7.03 -12.91 2.43
C GLY A 100 -8.23 -12.01 2.20
N LYS A 101 -8.31 -10.87 2.91
CA LYS A 101 -9.35 -9.86 2.72
C LYS A 101 -8.86 -8.74 1.81
N THR A 102 -9.82 -8.17 1.07
CA THR A 102 -9.64 -6.97 0.27
C THR A 102 -10.41 -5.85 0.94
N TYR A 103 -9.72 -4.78 1.29
CA TYR A 103 -10.26 -3.60 1.95
C TYR A 103 -10.33 -2.44 0.97
N TYR A 104 -11.32 -1.57 1.17
CA TYR A 104 -11.44 -0.28 0.49
C TYR A 104 -11.53 0.81 1.54
N PHE A 105 -10.88 1.94 1.29
CA PHE A 105 -10.85 3.09 2.20
C PHE A 105 -11.31 4.34 1.47
N ARG A 106 -12.07 5.20 2.15
CA ARG A 106 -12.45 6.53 1.68
C ARG A 106 -12.38 7.52 2.85
N VAL A 107 -12.22 8.79 2.54
CA VAL A 107 -12.13 9.87 3.54
C VAL A 107 -12.98 11.04 3.09
N ARG A 108 -13.59 11.75 4.03
CA ARG A 108 -14.11 13.11 3.85
C ARG A 108 -13.51 14.03 4.90
N ALA A 109 -13.56 15.32 4.67
CA ALA A 109 -13.13 16.34 5.62
C ALA A 109 -14.28 17.29 5.94
N ARG A 110 -14.15 17.98 7.08
CA ARG A 110 -14.97 19.11 7.49
C ARG A 110 -14.06 20.31 7.70
N ASP A 111 -14.57 21.50 7.45
CA ASP A 111 -13.89 22.76 7.74
C ASP A 111 -14.41 23.40 9.05
N ASN A 112 -13.86 24.56 9.41
CA ASN A 112 -14.25 25.29 10.62
C ASN A 112 -15.60 26.02 10.49
N ALA A 113 -16.08 26.27 9.27
CA ALA A 113 -17.41 26.82 9.00
C ALA A 113 -18.54 25.77 9.05
N GLY A 114 -18.18 24.48 9.18
CA GLY A 114 -19.12 23.37 9.29
C GLY A 114 -19.47 22.70 7.96
N ASN A 115 -18.88 23.10 6.83
CA ASN A 115 -19.13 22.44 5.56
C ASN A 115 -18.52 21.03 5.57
N VAL A 116 -19.26 20.07 4.99
CA VAL A 116 -18.88 18.66 4.96
C VAL A 116 -18.58 18.22 3.54
N GLY A 117 -17.33 17.85 3.29
CA GLY A 117 -16.89 17.30 2.02
C GLY A 117 -17.54 15.98 1.64
N ARG A 118 -17.61 15.71 0.33
CA ARG A 118 -17.95 14.38 -0.18
C ARG A 118 -16.85 13.37 0.16
N TYR A 119 -17.21 12.10 0.30
CA TYR A 119 -16.21 11.05 0.42
C TYR A 119 -15.37 10.91 -0.86
N SER A 120 -14.07 10.77 -0.67
CA SER A 120 -13.09 10.57 -1.74
C SER A 120 -13.29 9.26 -2.50
N LYS A 121 -12.68 9.18 -3.70
CA LYS A 121 -12.58 7.93 -4.46
C LYS A 121 -11.88 6.87 -3.61
N ALA A 122 -12.52 5.69 -3.51
CA ALA A 122 -12.01 4.62 -2.66
C ALA A 122 -10.64 4.09 -3.13
N LYS A 123 -9.73 3.84 -2.18
CA LYS A 123 -8.46 3.13 -2.44
C LYS A 123 -8.51 1.72 -1.88
N ARG A 124 -8.00 0.76 -2.67
CA ARG A 124 -8.05 -0.67 -2.36
C ARG A 124 -6.71 -1.17 -1.79
N THR A 125 -6.78 -1.98 -0.75
CA THR A 125 -5.65 -2.75 -0.21
C THR A 125 -5.99 -4.22 -0.09
N ILE A 126 -5.10 -5.08 -0.59
CA ILE A 126 -5.16 -6.53 -0.37
C ILE A 126 -4.24 -6.89 0.80
N VAL A 127 -4.75 -7.67 1.75
CA VAL A 127 -3.92 -8.27 2.80
C VAL A 127 -3.64 -9.71 2.39
N PRO A 128 -2.40 -10.06 2.02
CA PRO A 128 -2.08 -11.39 1.53
C PRO A 128 -2.27 -12.49 2.57
N TYR A 129 -2.43 -13.73 2.09
CA TYR A 129 -2.18 -14.91 2.88
C TYR A 129 -0.67 -15.11 3.06
N ASP A 130 -0.28 -15.69 4.19
CA ASP A 130 1.09 -16.14 4.41
C ASP A 130 1.40 -17.38 3.56
N ASN A 131 2.69 -17.68 3.34
CA ASN A 131 3.17 -18.80 2.51
C ASN A 131 2.71 -20.19 2.98
N GLY A 132 2.24 -20.32 4.23
CA GLY A 132 1.75 -21.57 4.81
C GLY A 132 0.25 -21.85 4.64
N GLN A 133 -0.54 -20.88 4.18
CA GLN A 133 -1.99 -20.99 4.08
C GLN A 133 -2.43 -21.37 2.67
N LEU A 134 -3.64 -21.95 2.53
CA LEU A 134 -4.27 -22.33 1.25
C LEU A 134 -3.53 -23.40 0.43
N ILE A 135 -2.54 -24.07 1.00
CA ILE A 135 -1.79 -25.12 0.30
C ILE A 135 -2.73 -26.30 0.04
N ARG A 136 -2.86 -26.66 -1.24
CA ARG A 136 -3.61 -27.84 -1.68
C ARG A 136 -2.70 -29.04 -1.88
N ALA A 137 -1.48 -28.83 -2.39
CA ALA A 137 -0.48 -29.87 -2.59
C ALA A 137 0.92 -29.25 -2.57
N ARG A 138 1.94 -30.04 -2.20
CA ARG A 138 3.35 -29.64 -2.29
C ARG A 138 4.25 -30.87 -2.42
N ALA A 139 5.38 -30.70 -3.10
CA ALA A 139 6.51 -31.64 -3.11
C ALA A 139 7.82 -30.81 -3.02
N GLY A 140 8.73 -31.18 -2.12
CA GLY A 140 10.05 -30.57 -1.93
C GLY A 140 10.11 -29.17 -1.28
N PHE A 141 9.01 -28.39 -1.27
CA PHE A 141 8.99 -27.08 -0.62
C PHE A 141 9.06 -27.16 0.92
N LYS A 142 10.22 -26.76 1.46
CA LYS A 142 10.49 -26.58 2.90
C LYS A 142 10.01 -25.20 3.38
N ARG A 143 9.98 -24.97 4.70
CA ARG A 143 9.66 -23.67 5.32
C ARG A 143 10.78 -23.24 6.26
N THR A 144 11.13 -21.97 6.25
CA THR A 144 12.08 -21.42 7.24
C THR A 144 11.44 -21.35 8.63
N SER A 145 12.26 -21.46 9.67
CA SER A 145 11.87 -21.05 11.02
C SER A 145 11.55 -19.55 11.07
N LYS A 146 10.73 -19.13 12.05
CA LYS A 146 10.39 -17.72 12.24
C LYS A 146 11.62 -16.95 12.71
N ASN A 147 11.91 -15.83 12.06
CA ASN A 147 12.96 -14.90 12.49
C ASN A 147 12.42 -13.46 12.47
N ARG A 148 12.35 -12.79 13.63
CA ARG A 148 11.81 -11.41 13.74
C ARG A 148 12.60 -10.38 12.92
N ARG A 149 13.90 -10.61 12.71
CA ARG A 149 14.77 -9.78 11.86
C ARG A 149 14.53 -10.00 10.36
N SER A 150 13.85 -11.09 9.98
CA SER A 150 13.51 -11.38 8.58
C SER A 150 12.74 -10.24 7.93
N ARG A 151 13.01 -10.00 6.65
CA ARG A 151 12.25 -9.09 5.78
C ARG A 151 11.12 -9.81 5.03
N ALA A 152 10.89 -11.10 5.28
CA ALA A 152 9.73 -11.81 4.74
C ALA A 152 8.43 -11.30 5.35
N TYR A 153 7.33 -11.50 4.64
CA TYR A 153 6.00 -11.34 5.20
C TYR A 153 5.82 -12.35 6.34
N ARG A 154 5.38 -11.85 7.50
CA ARG A 154 5.17 -12.65 8.72
C ARG A 154 6.37 -13.52 9.12
N SER A 155 7.56 -13.07 8.73
CA SER A 155 8.84 -13.65 9.15
C SER A 155 9.13 -15.08 8.67
N THR A 156 8.42 -15.58 7.65
CA THR A 156 8.65 -16.93 7.11
C THR A 156 8.68 -16.93 5.58
N ILE A 157 9.38 -17.91 5.00
CA ILE A 157 9.42 -18.18 3.57
C ILE A 157 9.22 -19.68 3.37
N ARG A 158 8.46 -20.07 2.35
CA ARG A 158 8.60 -21.42 1.77
C ARG A 158 9.61 -21.40 0.64
N TYR A 159 10.47 -22.40 0.57
CA TYR A 159 11.50 -22.47 -0.45
C TYR A 159 11.73 -23.89 -0.95
N SER A 160 12.27 -24.00 -2.15
CA SER A 160 12.71 -25.25 -2.77
C SER A 160 14.07 -25.05 -3.42
N THR A 161 14.90 -26.09 -3.42
CA THR A 161 16.24 -26.10 -4.04
C THR A 161 16.33 -27.02 -5.26
N ALA A 162 15.42 -28.00 -5.41
CA ALA A 162 15.45 -28.97 -6.50
C ALA A 162 14.60 -28.50 -7.70
N ALA A 163 15.03 -28.86 -8.91
CA ALA A 163 14.21 -28.70 -10.11
C ALA A 163 12.98 -29.61 -10.02
N GLY A 164 11.82 -29.16 -10.51
CA GLY A 164 10.59 -29.98 -10.53
C GLY A 164 9.77 -29.95 -9.24
N ASP A 165 10.37 -29.58 -8.10
CA ASP A 165 9.65 -29.30 -6.85
C ASP A 165 8.47 -28.35 -7.09
N MET A 166 7.35 -28.60 -6.43
CA MET A 166 6.12 -27.87 -6.68
C MET A 166 5.34 -27.51 -5.42
N ILE A 167 4.59 -26.42 -5.51
CA ILE A 167 3.60 -26.04 -4.51
C ILE A 167 2.36 -25.50 -5.19
N ALA A 168 1.19 -25.94 -4.74
CA ALA A 168 -0.10 -25.53 -5.27
C ALA A 168 -0.97 -24.91 -4.19
N TYR A 169 -1.58 -23.77 -4.49
CA TYR A 169 -2.52 -23.07 -3.62
C TYR A 169 -3.91 -23.04 -4.24
N ARG A 170 -4.96 -23.35 -3.46
CA ARG A 170 -6.36 -23.23 -3.87
C ARG A 170 -6.99 -21.99 -3.24
N PHE A 171 -7.52 -21.08 -4.07
CA PHE A 171 -8.08 -19.81 -3.62
C PHE A 171 -9.40 -19.48 -4.34
N SER A 172 -10.23 -18.63 -3.74
CA SER A 172 -11.44 -18.10 -4.36
C SER A 172 -11.38 -16.58 -4.48
N GLY A 173 -11.40 -16.07 -5.71
CA GLY A 173 -11.22 -14.65 -5.99
C GLY A 173 -11.33 -14.29 -7.47
N ARG A 174 -11.20 -12.99 -7.75
CA ARG A 174 -11.11 -12.39 -9.10
C ARG A 174 -9.68 -12.06 -9.50
N ALA A 175 -8.70 -12.16 -8.61
CA ALA A 175 -7.29 -12.07 -8.98
C ALA A 175 -6.39 -12.80 -7.97
N VAL A 176 -5.22 -13.22 -8.44
CA VAL A 176 -4.13 -13.77 -7.62
C VAL A 176 -2.84 -13.02 -7.90
N GLN A 177 -2.03 -12.85 -6.86
CA GLN A 177 -0.70 -12.25 -6.89
C GLN A 177 0.26 -13.14 -6.11
N LEU A 178 1.31 -13.65 -6.75
CA LEU A 178 2.37 -14.40 -6.09
C LEU A 178 3.43 -13.43 -5.58
N ILE A 179 3.74 -13.51 -4.28
CA ILE A 179 4.72 -12.67 -3.62
C ILE A 179 5.96 -13.51 -3.33
N SER A 180 7.13 -13.02 -3.69
CA SER A 180 8.41 -13.71 -3.52
C SER A 180 9.54 -12.72 -3.24
N THR A 181 10.66 -13.24 -2.72
CA THR A 181 11.92 -12.51 -2.69
C THR A 181 12.61 -12.64 -4.03
N LYS A 182 13.03 -11.51 -4.62
CA LYS A 182 13.91 -11.50 -5.79
C LYS A 182 15.36 -11.32 -5.36
N ALA A 183 16.27 -12.14 -5.87
CA ALA A 183 17.72 -12.01 -5.63
C ALA A 183 18.53 -12.80 -6.67
N ARG A 184 19.86 -12.61 -6.70
CA ARG A 184 20.76 -13.30 -7.65
C ARG A 184 20.66 -14.82 -7.60
N THR A 185 20.38 -15.35 -6.40
CA THR A 185 20.29 -16.79 -6.11
C THR A 185 18.87 -17.36 -6.26
N ARG A 186 17.92 -16.61 -6.85
CA ARG A 186 16.51 -17.01 -6.93
C ARG A 186 16.11 -17.53 -8.30
N SER A 187 15.68 -18.79 -8.31
CA SER A 187 15.36 -19.58 -9.50
C SER A 187 14.14 -19.05 -10.25
N LYS A 188 14.04 -19.37 -11.54
CA LYS A 188 12.81 -19.17 -12.31
C LYS A 188 11.71 -20.11 -11.78
N ALA A 189 10.45 -19.78 -12.07
CA ALA A 189 9.32 -20.63 -11.69
C ALA A 189 8.33 -20.79 -12.85
N ARG A 190 7.90 -22.01 -13.14
CA ARG A 190 6.78 -22.27 -14.06
C ARG A 190 5.47 -22.09 -13.29
N ILE A 191 4.55 -21.30 -13.85
CA ILE A 191 3.26 -21.00 -13.24
C ILE A 191 2.14 -21.67 -14.04
N TYR A 192 1.28 -22.38 -13.33
CA TYR A 192 0.10 -23.03 -13.87
C TYR A 192 -1.15 -22.51 -13.15
N ILE A 193 -2.24 -22.32 -13.88
CA ILE A 193 -3.56 -22.02 -13.33
C ILE A 193 -4.51 -23.14 -13.74
N ASN A 194 -5.13 -23.79 -12.76
CA ASN A 194 -6.03 -24.93 -12.97
C ASN A 194 -5.39 -26.01 -13.87
N GLY A 195 -4.12 -26.36 -13.59
CA GLY A 195 -3.36 -27.37 -14.35
C GLY A 195 -2.74 -26.85 -15.65
N LYS A 196 -3.26 -25.79 -16.27
CA LYS A 196 -2.74 -25.25 -17.52
C LYS A 196 -1.53 -24.34 -17.31
N TYR A 197 -0.48 -24.54 -18.09
CA TYR A 197 0.70 -23.66 -18.09
C TYR A 197 0.28 -22.23 -18.47
N VAL A 198 0.82 -21.24 -17.78
CA VAL A 198 0.57 -19.83 -18.07
C VAL A 198 1.83 -19.14 -18.55
N LYS A 199 2.92 -19.23 -17.78
CA LYS A 199 4.24 -18.70 -18.14
C LYS A 199 5.31 -19.13 -17.15
N THR A 200 6.56 -18.93 -17.54
CA THR A 200 7.71 -18.97 -16.62
C THR A 200 8.02 -17.56 -16.15
N ILE A 201 8.15 -17.38 -14.83
CA ILE A 201 8.50 -16.09 -14.21
C ILE A 201 9.96 -16.06 -13.78
N ASN A 202 10.57 -14.88 -13.86
CA ASN A 202 11.94 -14.66 -13.40
C ASN A 202 11.95 -13.98 -12.01
N THR A 203 12.53 -14.65 -11.02
CA THR A 203 12.72 -14.10 -9.68
C THR A 203 14.15 -13.58 -9.43
N TYR A 204 15.01 -13.61 -10.44
CA TYR A 204 16.32 -12.98 -10.38
C TYR A 204 16.24 -11.46 -10.19
N SER A 205 17.21 -10.92 -9.45
CA SER A 205 17.49 -9.48 -9.35
C SER A 205 18.92 -9.28 -8.87
N LYS A 206 19.66 -8.32 -9.45
CA LYS A 206 21.03 -7.97 -9.02
C LYS A 206 21.08 -7.58 -7.52
N ARG A 207 20.07 -6.85 -7.04
CA ARG A 207 19.88 -6.49 -5.62
C ARG A 207 18.73 -7.29 -5.01
N THR A 208 18.85 -7.68 -3.74
CA THR A 208 17.79 -8.40 -3.03
C THR A 208 16.58 -7.51 -2.79
N ARG A 209 15.40 -7.95 -3.23
CA ARG A 209 14.12 -7.24 -3.05
C ARG A 209 13.09 -8.19 -2.44
N PHE A 210 12.67 -7.89 -1.22
CA PHE A 210 11.70 -8.69 -0.48
C PHE A 210 10.26 -8.34 -0.86
N ARG A 211 9.33 -9.27 -0.62
CA ARG A 211 7.88 -9.07 -0.74
C ARG A 211 7.43 -8.50 -2.09
N LYS A 212 8.04 -8.94 -3.20
CA LYS A 212 7.71 -8.45 -4.54
C LYS A 212 6.65 -9.34 -5.18
N VAL A 213 5.64 -8.72 -5.78
CA VAL A 213 4.73 -9.42 -6.68
C VAL A 213 5.52 -9.86 -7.92
N VAL A 214 5.67 -11.16 -8.11
CA VAL A 214 6.42 -11.77 -9.24
C VAL A 214 5.51 -12.38 -10.29
N PHE A 215 4.23 -12.58 -9.95
CA PHE A 215 3.18 -12.99 -10.87
C PHE A 215 1.86 -12.36 -10.45
N SER A 216 1.03 -12.00 -11.42
CA SER A 216 -0.36 -11.62 -11.20
C SER A 216 -1.24 -12.12 -12.34
N LYS A 217 -2.48 -12.49 -12.03
CA LYS A 217 -3.53 -12.77 -13.02
C LYS A 217 -4.89 -12.38 -12.45
N SER A 218 -5.77 -11.87 -13.31
CA SER A 218 -7.12 -11.45 -12.93
C SER A 218 -8.18 -12.02 -13.88
N TRP A 219 -9.42 -12.03 -13.41
CA TRP A 219 -10.57 -12.62 -14.10
C TRP A 219 -11.82 -11.77 -13.90
N ARG A 220 -12.75 -11.84 -14.87
CA ARG A 220 -14.05 -11.17 -14.81
C ARG A 220 -14.93 -11.68 -13.67
N LYS A 221 -14.98 -12.99 -13.39
CA LYS A 221 -15.85 -13.56 -12.34
C LYS A 221 -15.03 -14.15 -11.19
N LYS A 222 -15.55 -13.99 -9.96
CA LYS A 222 -15.02 -14.66 -8.77
C LYS A 222 -15.27 -16.16 -8.94
N LYS A 223 -14.20 -16.95 -8.92
CA LYS A 223 -14.28 -18.42 -8.95
C LYS A 223 -13.16 -19.00 -8.10
N THR A 224 -13.35 -20.23 -7.67
CA THR A 224 -12.28 -21.03 -7.06
C THR A 224 -11.31 -21.49 -8.14
N ARG A 225 -10.00 -21.34 -7.87
CA ARG A 225 -8.91 -21.67 -8.79
C ARG A 225 -7.72 -22.22 -8.01
N THR A 226 -6.86 -22.95 -8.72
CA THR A 226 -5.58 -23.42 -8.21
C THR A 226 -4.46 -22.73 -8.96
N ILE A 227 -3.48 -22.19 -8.23
CA ILE A 227 -2.19 -21.79 -8.79
C ILE A 227 -1.14 -22.81 -8.36
N LYS A 228 -0.48 -23.44 -9.32
CA LYS A 228 0.67 -24.33 -9.10
C LYS A 228 1.94 -23.63 -9.56
N ILE A 229 2.95 -23.67 -8.70
CA ILE A 229 4.27 -23.07 -8.91
C ILE A 229 5.27 -24.21 -8.91
N VAL A 230 6.08 -24.32 -9.95
CA VAL A 230 7.12 -25.35 -10.10
C VAL A 230 8.47 -24.70 -10.20
N ASN A 231 9.42 -25.12 -9.37
CA ASN A 231 10.80 -24.65 -9.41
C ASN A 231 11.49 -25.13 -10.69
N VAL A 232 12.14 -24.21 -11.40
CA VAL A 232 12.95 -24.55 -12.59
C VAL A 232 14.31 -25.13 -12.18
N GLY A 233 14.79 -24.85 -10.97
CA GLY A 233 16.09 -25.33 -10.46
C GLY A 233 17.32 -24.65 -11.08
N ASN A 234 17.16 -23.58 -11.87
CA ASN A 234 18.28 -22.96 -12.57
C ASN A 234 19.16 -22.03 -11.71
N ARG A 235 18.88 -21.93 -10.40
CA ARG A 235 19.63 -21.19 -9.37
C ARG A 235 19.39 -21.85 -8.03
N ARG A 236 20.21 -21.48 -7.04
CA ARG A 236 20.22 -22.05 -5.67
C ARG A 236 18.87 -22.39 -5.07
N ARG A 237 17.85 -21.52 -5.16
CA ARG A 237 16.51 -21.83 -4.65
C ARG A 237 15.40 -20.96 -5.22
N LEU A 238 14.15 -21.40 -5.13
CA LEU A 238 12.95 -20.58 -5.35
C LEU A 238 12.29 -20.25 -4.00
N ASP A 239 11.88 -19.00 -3.79
CA ASP A 239 11.19 -18.55 -2.57
C ASP A 239 9.70 -18.24 -2.85
N ILE A 240 8.83 -18.49 -1.88
CA ILE A 240 7.43 -18.08 -1.82
C ILE A 240 7.18 -17.41 -0.47
N ASP A 241 6.74 -16.16 -0.52
CA ASP A 241 6.58 -15.29 0.65
C ASP A 241 5.11 -15.16 1.04
N GLY A 242 4.22 -15.04 0.05
CA GLY A 242 2.79 -14.99 0.30
C GLY A 242 1.94 -14.98 -0.96
N LEU A 243 0.62 -14.99 -0.76
CA LEU A 243 -0.36 -15.02 -1.83
C LEU A 243 -1.42 -13.93 -1.64
N GLY A 244 -1.40 -12.90 -2.50
CA GLY A 244 -2.43 -11.88 -2.56
C GLY A 244 -3.64 -12.39 -3.35
N VAL A 245 -4.84 -12.31 -2.77
CA VAL A 245 -6.08 -12.68 -3.46
C VAL A 245 -7.05 -11.52 -3.41
N ARG A 246 -7.49 -11.05 -4.58
CA ARG A 246 -8.56 -10.06 -4.68
C ARG A 246 -9.91 -10.77 -4.71
N ARG A 247 -10.78 -10.42 -3.79
CA ARG A 247 -12.14 -10.99 -3.70
C ARG A 247 -13.07 -10.46 -4.79
#